data_AF-A0AAN6J8W4-F1
#
_entry.id   AF-A0AAN6J8W4-F1
#
_cell.length_a   1.000
_cell.length_b   1.000
_cell.length_c   1.000
_cell.angle_alpha   90.00
_cell.angle_beta   90.00
_cell.angle_gamma   90.00
#
_symmetry.space_group_name_H-M   'P 1'
#
loop_
_entity.id
_entity.type
_entity.pdbx_description
1 polymer ?
#
loop_
_entity_poly.entity_id
_entity_poly.type
_entity_poly.pdbx_seq_one_letter_code
_entity_poly.pdbx_strand_id
1 'polypeptide(L)'
;MSARALAALDDFISMYAKAKAKLEHADKKTTYVPFAAKATSSTDDRVQRRREKEKTRPLGAIYDITAAPHPPEITISEPPQHIMVKTSTAAVFAILFSRGEARGSVAWTDFEAALADLGFSVTPKGGSISTFNPPESKSASPITLHRPHASEIEGYKLLIFARRLSRVYGWNAQTFEIA
;
A
#
# COMPACT_ATOMS: atom_id res chain seq x y z
N MET A 1 -31.79 29.43 -16.57
CA MET A 1 -30.93 28.22 -16.51
C MET A 1 -29.95 28.30 -17.66
N SER A 2 -28.65 28.33 -17.35
CA SER A 2 -27.58 28.87 -18.22
C SER A 2 -27.12 27.90 -19.30
N ALA A 3 -26.88 28.40 -20.52
CA ALA A 3 -26.45 27.67 -21.72
C ALA A 3 -25.14 26.87 -21.56
N ARG A 4 -24.39 27.09 -20.48
CA ARG A 4 -23.14 26.40 -20.16
C ARG A 4 -23.34 24.96 -19.67
N ALA A 5 -24.50 24.63 -19.12
CA ALA A 5 -24.81 23.29 -18.61
C ALA A 5 -25.19 22.28 -19.71
N LEU A 6 -25.77 22.75 -20.82
CA LEU A 6 -26.15 21.91 -21.96
C LEU A 6 -24.91 21.49 -22.78
N ALA A 7 -23.95 22.39 -22.96
CA ALA A 7 -22.70 22.09 -23.68
C ALA A 7 -21.83 21.02 -22.99
N ALA A 8 -21.86 20.96 -21.65
CA ALA A 8 -21.12 19.96 -20.89
C ALA A 8 -21.71 18.55 -21.02
N LEU A 9 -23.03 18.45 -21.23
CA LEU A 9 -23.74 17.19 -21.42
C LEU A 9 -23.50 16.63 -22.82
N ASP A 10 -23.48 17.50 -23.84
CA ASP A 10 -23.12 17.13 -25.22
C ASP A 10 -21.66 16.66 -25.33
N ASP A 11 -20.73 17.31 -24.63
CA ASP A 11 -19.33 16.89 -24.62
C ASP A 11 -19.16 15.53 -23.96
N PHE A 12 -19.90 15.25 -22.89
CA PHE A 12 -19.92 13.94 -22.23
C PHE A 12 -20.48 12.83 -23.14
N ILE A 13 -21.59 13.11 -23.84
CA ILE A 13 -22.19 12.16 -24.80
C ILE A 13 -21.23 11.88 -25.96
N SER A 14 -20.58 12.92 -26.48
CA SER A 14 -19.58 12.81 -27.56
C SER A 14 -18.36 11.99 -27.12
N MET A 15 -17.87 12.22 -25.90
CA MET A 15 -16.75 11.45 -25.34
C MET A 15 -17.12 9.97 -25.14
N TYR A 16 -18.33 9.69 -24.65
CA TYR A 16 -18.84 8.33 -24.49
C TYR A 16 -18.97 7.60 -25.84
N ALA A 17 -19.49 8.26 -26.86
CA ALA A 17 -19.61 7.70 -28.20
C ALA A 17 -18.24 7.37 -28.82
N LYS A 18 -17.25 8.25 -28.67
CA LYS A 18 -15.86 8.01 -29.13
C LYS A 18 -15.19 6.86 -28.40
N ALA A 19 -15.40 6.74 -27.09
CA ALA A 19 -14.86 5.64 -26.29
C ALA A 19 -15.46 4.29 -26.70
N LYS A 20 -16.78 4.25 -26.95
CA LYS A 20 -17.49 3.04 -27.41
C LYS A 20 -16.99 2.59 -28.79
N ALA A 21 -16.84 3.52 -29.74
CA ALA A 21 -16.31 3.20 -31.07
C ALA A 21 -14.87 2.66 -31.03
N LYS A 22 -14.00 3.22 -30.16
CA LYS A 22 -12.63 2.71 -29.97
C LYS A 22 -12.61 1.27 -29.45
N LEU A 23 -13.56 0.91 -28.58
CA LEU A 23 -13.67 -0.45 -28.03
C LEU A 23 -14.12 -1.45 -29.10
N GLU A 24 -15.12 -1.09 -29.92
CA GLU A 24 -15.60 -1.92 -31.03
C GLU A 24 -14.55 -2.11 -32.15
N HIS A 25 -13.65 -1.14 -32.33
CA HIS A 25 -12.51 -1.28 -33.25
C HIS A 25 -11.32 -2.04 -32.64
N ALA A 26 -11.19 -2.08 -31.32
CA ALA A 26 -10.13 -2.82 -30.63
C ALA A 26 -10.36 -4.35 -30.69
N ASP A 27 -11.62 -4.80 -30.62
CA ASP A 27 -11.97 -6.22 -30.75
C ASP A 27 -11.63 -6.81 -32.14
N LYS A 28 -11.54 -5.97 -33.18
CA LYS A 28 -11.17 -6.42 -34.53
C LYS A 28 -9.67 -6.64 -34.72
N LYS A 29 -8.83 -6.33 -33.72
CA LYS A 29 -7.35 -6.44 -33.80
C LYS A 29 -6.74 -7.51 -32.89
N THR A 30 -7.54 -8.25 -32.13
CA THR A 30 -7.05 -9.38 -31.34
C THR A 30 -7.34 -10.70 -32.06
N THR A 31 -6.40 -11.14 -32.90
CA THR A 31 -6.38 -12.54 -33.32
C THR A 31 -6.05 -13.37 -32.09
N TYR A 32 -7.06 -14.03 -31.51
CA TYR A 32 -6.87 -15.00 -30.45
C TYR A 32 -6.00 -16.14 -30.98
N VAL A 33 -4.76 -16.22 -30.51
CA VAL A 33 -3.87 -17.36 -30.75
C VAL A 33 -4.07 -18.32 -29.57
N PRO A 34 -4.62 -19.52 -29.76
CA PRO A 34 -4.72 -20.49 -28.68
C PRO A 34 -3.31 -20.85 -28.20
N PHE A 35 -3.06 -20.72 -26.91
CA PHE A 35 -1.83 -21.27 -26.32
C PHE A 35 -1.88 -22.79 -26.52
N ALA A 36 -0.91 -23.34 -27.25
CA ALA A 36 -0.83 -24.78 -27.48
C ALA A 36 -0.82 -25.51 -26.13
N ALA A 37 -1.89 -26.26 -25.87
CA ALA A 37 -2.03 -27.06 -24.66
C ALA A 37 -0.94 -28.13 -24.64
N LYS A 38 0.16 -27.85 -23.93
CA LYS A 38 1.03 -28.93 -23.46
C LYS A 38 0.22 -29.72 -22.45
N ALA A 39 0.02 -31.00 -22.74
CA ALA A 39 -0.68 -31.97 -21.90
C ALA A 39 -0.35 -31.74 -20.43
N THR A 40 -1.39 -31.50 -19.63
CA THR A 40 -1.29 -31.39 -18.19
C THR A 40 -0.73 -32.70 -17.64
N SER A 41 0.52 -32.71 -17.19
CA SER A 41 1.00 -33.75 -16.27
C SER A 41 -0.02 -33.85 -15.14
N SER A 42 -0.48 -35.06 -14.85
CA SER A 42 -1.57 -35.29 -13.92
C SER A 42 -1.28 -34.64 -12.56
N THR A 43 -2.33 -34.25 -11.84
CA THR A 43 -2.22 -33.73 -10.47
C THR A 43 -1.43 -34.68 -9.57
N ASP A 44 -1.48 -35.98 -9.85
CA ASP A 44 -0.78 -37.03 -9.13
C ASP A 44 0.75 -36.96 -9.34
N ASP A 45 1.22 -36.77 -10.59
CA ASP A 45 2.65 -36.59 -10.90
C ASP A 45 3.26 -35.35 -10.23
N ARG A 46 2.42 -34.35 -9.94
CA ARG A 46 2.83 -33.11 -9.26
C ARG A 46 2.89 -33.30 -7.74
N VAL A 47 2.09 -34.21 -7.18
CA VAL A 47 2.08 -34.54 -5.76
C VAL A 47 3.22 -35.50 -5.42
N GLN A 48 3.49 -36.51 -6.26
CA GLN A 48 4.60 -37.45 -6.11
C GLN A 48 5.95 -36.71 -6.06
N ARG A 49 6.22 -35.83 -7.04
CA ARG A 49 7.45 -35.03 -7.10
C ARG A 49 7.64 -34.06 -5.93
N ARG A 50 6.57 -33.66 -5.24
CA ARG A 50 6.67 -32.84 -4.02
C ARG A 50 7.01 -33.68 -2.79
N ARG A 51 6.56 -34.94 -2.72
CA ARG A 51 6.87 -35.87 -1.63
C ARG A 51 8.30 -36.38 -1.70
N GLU A 52 8.86 -36.51 -2.90
CA GLU A 52 10.25 -36.93 -3.13
C GLU A 52 11.30 -35.84 -2.88
N LYS A 53 10.89 -34.60 -2.57
CA LYS A 53 11.85 -33.60 -2.06
C LYS A 53 12.24 -33.97 -0.63
N GLU A 54 13.17 -34.91 -0.54
CA GLU A 54 13.89 -35.18 0.68
C GLU A 54 14.56 -33.86 1.12
N LYS A 55 14.27 -33.45 2.35
CA LYS A 55 14.91 -32.29 2.96
C LYS A 55 16.39 -32.63 3.15
N THR A 56 17.23 -32.32 2.17
CA THR A 56 18.68 -32.30 2.37
C THR A 56 19.05 -31.08 3.21
N ARG A 57 18.76 -31.15 4.51
CA ARG A 57 19.41 -30.30 5.51
C ARG A 57 20.60 -31.10 6.03
N PRO A 58 21.84 -30.61 5.92
CA PRO A 58 22.94 -31.23 6.65
C PRO A 58 22.59 -31.22 8.14
N LEU A 59 22.51 -32.41 8.75
CA LEU A 59 22.52 -32.55 10.21
C LEU A 59 23.95 -32.30 10.67
N GLY A 60 24.25 -31.11 11.17
CA GLY A 60 25.61 -30.80 11.60
C GLY A 60 25.85 -29.35 11.99
N ALA A 61 25.29 -28.95 13.12
CA ALA A 61 25.98 -28.17 14.16
C ALA A 61 24.95 -27.88 15.26
N ILE A 62 25.03 -28.64 16.35
CA ILE A 62 24.48 -28.20 17.62
C ILE A 62 25.44 -27.09 18.06
N TYR A 63 25.17 -25.86 17.65
CA TYR A 63 25.81 -24.70 18.26
C TYR A 63 25.18 -24.55 19.64
N ASP A 64 25.99 -24.75 20.68
CA ASP A 64 25.69 -24.31 22.03
C ASP A 64 25.19 -22.87 21.96
N ILE A 65 23.96 -22.64 22.43
CA ILE A 65 23.41 -21.31 22.60
C ILE A 65 24.08 -20.73 23.85
N THR A 66 25.35 -20.38 23.73
CA THR A 66 25.95 -19.42 24.64
C THR A 66 25.28 -18.09 24.34
N ALA A 67 24.53 -17.56 25.31
CA ALA A 67 23.93 -16.25 25.21
C ALA A 67 25.01 -15.24 24.83
N ALA A 68 25.01 -14.82 23.56
CA ALA A 68 25.83 -13.70 23.14
C ALA A 68 25.42 -12.48 23.99
N PRO A 69 26.37 -11.68 24.49
CA PRO A 69 26.04 -10.41 25.12
C PRO A 69 25.16 -9.61 24.16
N HIS A 70 23.97 -9.24 24.67
CA HIS A 70 23.01 -8.41 23.98
C HIS A 70 23.75 -7.22 23.34
N PRO A 71 23.76 -7.08 22.00
CA PRO A 71 24.23 -5.85 21.36
C PRO A 71 23.50 -4.67 22.01
N PRO A 72 24.17 -3.55 22.35
CA PRO A 72 23.53 -2.49 23.13
C PRO A 72 22.18 -2.14 22.51
N GLU A 73 21.14 -2.28 23.32
CA GLU A 73 19.80 -1.81 23.00
C GLU A 73 19.94 -0.34 22.62
N ILE A 74 19.76 -0.05 21.32
CA ILE A 74 19.75 1.32 20.83
C ILE A 74 18.44 1.94 21.30
N THR A 75 18.42 2.30 22.57
CA THR A 75 17.40 3.12 23.20
C THR A 75 17.74 4.56 22.85
N ILE A 76 17.52 4.97 21.60
CA ILE A 76 17.44 6.39 21.27
C ILE A 76 16.00 6.81 21.57
N SER A 77 15.76 7.12 22.85
CA SER A 77 14.60 7.90 23.27
C SER A 77 14.90 9.36 22.96
N GLU A 78 14.93 9.72 21.68
CA GLU A 78 14.77 11.12 21.29
C GLU A 78 13.34 11.55 21.68
N PRO A 79 13.13 12.74 22.26
CA PRO A 79 11.78 13.20 22.59
C PRO A 79 10.89 13.12 21.34
N PRO A 80 9.61 12.72 21.49
CA PRO A 80 8.71 12.57 20.36
C PRO A 80 8.71 13.87 19.54
N GLN A 81 9.09 13.78 18.27
CA GLN A 81 9.07 14.94 17.38
C GLN A 81 7.61 15.38 17.21
N HIS A 82 7.30 16.58 17.67
CA HIS A 82 5.97 17.20 17.52
C HIS A 82 5.91 17.87 16.14
N ILE A 83 4.96 17.44 15.30
CA ILE A 83 4.76 17.92 13.95
C ILE A 83 3.41 18.64 13.89
N MET A 84 3.46 19.94 13.58
CA MET A 84 2.27 20.76 13.40
C MET A 84 1.63 20.44 12.05
N VAL A 85 0.35 20.07 12.07
CA VAL A 85 -0.42 19.67 10.89
C VAL A 85 -1.82 20.27 10.90
N LYS A 86 -2.48 20.26 9.74
CA LYS A 86 -3.90 20.64 9.65
C LYS A 86 -4.79 19.69 10.44
N THR A 87 -5.95 20.16 10.87
CA THR A 87 -6.94 19.36 11.62
C THR A 87 -7.34 18.08 10.89
N SER A 88 -7.53 18.12 9.56
CA SER A 88 -7.86 16.93 8.74
C SER A 88 -6.77 15.86 8.82
N THR A 89 -5.51 16.29 8.76
CA THR A 89 -4.33 15.42 8.79
C THR A 89 -4.12 14.84 10.18
N ALA A 90 -4.30 15.63 11.23
CA ALA A 90 -4.31 15.13 12.61
C ALA A 90 -5.40 14.06 12.83
N ALA A 91 -6.61 14.27 12.31
CA ALA A 91 -7.72 13.31 12.44
C ALA A 91 -7.39 11.96 11.78
N VAL A 92 -6.80 11.96 10.59
CA VAL A 92 -6.35 10.75 9.90
C VAL A 92 -5.36 9.96 10.76
N PHE A 93 -4.32 10.62 11.29
CA PHE A 93 -3.31 9.94 12.10
C PHE A 93 -3.85 9.54 13.48
N ALA A 94 -4.79 10.28 14.06
CA ALA A 94 -5.46 9.90 15.29
C ALA A 94 -6.23 8.57 15.13
N ILE A 95 -6.96 8.40 14.02
CA ILE A 95 -7.64 7.13 13.71
C ILE A 95 -6.61 6.03 13.48
N LEU A 96 -5.57 6.31 12.67
CA LEU A 96 -4.54 5.33 12.29
C LEU A 96 -3.76 4.78 13.50
N PHE A 97 -3.36 5.65 14.43
CA PHE A 97 -2.59 5.27 15.62
C PHE A 97 -3.45 5.00 16.86
N SER A 98 -4.78 5.02 16.73
CA SER A 98 -5.69 4.68 17.83
C SER A 98 -5.41 3.26 18.37
N ARG A 99 -5.53 3.09 19.69
CA ARG A 99 -5.30 1.79 20.37
C ARG A 99 -6.58 1.03 20.69
N GLY A 100 -7.75 1.57 20.36
CA GLY A 100 -9.06 0.95 20.64
C GLY A 100 -9.36 -0.29 19.80
N GLU A 101 -10.28 -1.13 20.28
CA GLU A 101 -10.79 -2.32 19.58
C GLU A 101 -11.55 -1.94 18.30
N ALA A 102 -12.42 -0.93 18.38
CA ALA A 102 -13.11 -0.38 17.22
C ALA A 102 -12.33 0.81 16.65
N ARG A 103 -11.39 0.53 15.73
CA ARG A 103 -10.78 1.58 14.90
C ARG A 103 -11.80 1.99 13.84
N GLY A 104 -11.95 3.30 13.61
CA GLY A 104 -12.75 3.82 12.50
C GLY A 104 -12.16 3.46 11.13
N SER A 105 -12.69 4.04 10.07
CA SER A 105 -12.11 3.93 8.73
C SER A 105 -11.38 5.22 8.34
N VAL A 106 -10.43 5.11 7.41
CA VAL A 106 -9.76 6.27 6.79
C VAL A 106 -9.86 6.11 5.28
N ALA A 107 -10.44 7.09 4.58
CA ALA A 107 -10.43 7.09 3.13
C ALA A 107 -8.98 7.13 2.62
N TRP A 108 -8.68 6.31 1.61
CA TRP A 108 -7.34 6.23 1.03
C TRP A 108 -6.87 7.60 0.51
N THR A 109 -7.77 8.39 -0.07
CA THR A 109 -7.49 9.76 -0.53
C THR A 109 -7.12 10.69 0.62
N ASP A 110 -7.76 10.54 1.78
CA ASP A 110 -7.46 11.36 2.96
C ASP A 110 -6.11 10.97 3.55
N PHE A 111 -5.76 9.68 3.51
CA PHE A 111 -4.42 9.21 3.86
C PHE A 111 -3.34 9.73 2.90
N GLU A 112 -3.59 9.71 1.59
CA GLU A 112 -2.68 10.31 0.60
C GLU A 112 -2.51 11.81 0.82
N ALA A 113 -3.62 12.53 1.05
CA ALA A 113 -3.61 13.97 1.33
C ALA A 113 -2.87 14.30 2.63
N ALA A 114 -3.07 13.49 3.69
CA ALA A 114 -2.39 13.65 4.97
C ALA A 114 -0.87 13.51 4.85
N LEU A 115 -0.39 12.56 4.04
CA LEU A 115 1.04 12.42 3.75
C LEU A 115 1.56 13.56 2.85
N ALA A 116 0.77 13.99 1.87
CA ALA A 116 1.11 15.13 1.02
C ALA A 116 1.24 16.44 1.81
N ASP A 117 0.38 16.67 2.80
CA ASP A 117 0.45 17.80 3.74
C ASP A 117 1.76 17.80 4.54
N LEU A 118 2.34 16.62 4.80
CA LEU A 118 3.64 16.45 5.45
C LEU A 118 4.83 16.58 4.50
N GLY A 119 4.58 16.91 3.23
CA GLY A 119 5.56 17.10 2.17
C GLY A 119 5.92 15.83 1.41
N PHE A 120 5.20 14.72 1.59
CA PHE A 120 5.48 13.51 0.83
C PHE A 120 4.98 13.62 -0.61
N SER A 121 5.74 13.08 -1.55
CA SER A 121 5.27 12.86 -2.92
C SER A 121 4.69 11.44 -3.06
N VAL A 122 3.58 11.32 -3.78
CA VAL A 122 2.92 10.04 -4.04
C VAL A 122 3.22 9.62 -5.48
N THR A 123 3.88 8.47 -5.65
CA THR A 123 4.19 7.89 -6.96
C THR A 123 3.46 6.55 -7.13
N PRO A 124 2.44 6.46 -8.00
CA PRO A 124 1.83 5.17 -8.32
C PRO A 124 2.83 4.31 -9.08
N LYS A 125 3.03 3.05 -8.66
CA LYS A 125 3.95 2.10 -9.31
C LYS A 125 3.26 1.13 -10.26
N GLY A 126 1.95 1.28 -10.45
CA GLY A 126 1.10 0.39 -11.23
C GLY A 126 0.25 -0.53 -10.34
N GLY A 127 -0.94 -0.89 -10.83
CA GLY A 127 -1.94 -1.59 -10.04
C GLY A 127 -2.40 -0.76 -8.83
N SER A 128 -2.77 -1.43 -7.74
CA SER A 128 -3.18 -0.81 -6.47
C SER A 128 -1.97 -0.57 -5.54
N ILE A 129 -0.83 -0.11 -6.07
CA ILE A 129 0.41 0.12 -5.30
C ILE A 129 0.86 1.56 -5.45
N SER A 130 1.04 2.24 -4.31
CA SER A 130 1.57 3.60 -4.24
C SER A 130 2.84 3.63 -3.38
N THR A 131 3.86 4.32 -3.86
CA THR A 131 5.06 4.67 -3.09
C THR A 131 4.95 6.11 -2.61
N PHE A 132 5.15 6.32 -1.32
CA PHE A 132 5.22 7.63 -0.68
C PHE A 132 6.67 7.95 -0.41
N ASN A 133 7.20 8.97 -1.09
CA ASN A 133 8.56 9.41 -0.92
C ASN A 133 8.59 10.61 0.03
N PRO A 134 9.40 10.58 1.09
CA PRO A 134 9.55 11.71 2.00
C PRO A 134 10.16 12.92 1.28
N PRO A 135 9.93 14.14 1.78
CA PRO A 135 10.57 15.34 1.25
C PRO A 135 12.09 15.25 1.42
N GLU A 136 12.87 15.80 0.48
CA GLU A 136 14.34 15.73 0.50
C GLU A 136 14.96 16.25 1.81
N SER A 137 14.29 17.21 2.46
CA SER A 137 14.67 17.73 3.78
C SER A 137 14.71 16.68 4.91
N LYS A 138 13.96 15.58 4.77
CA LYS A 138 13.89 14.50 5.74
C LYS A 138 14.68 13.32 5.19
N SER A 139 15.81 13.00 5.81
CA SER A 139 16.60 11.79 5.49
C SER A 139 15.86 10.53 5.95
N ALA A 140 14.75 10.21 5.29
CA ALA A 140 13.91 9.08 5.62
C ALA A 140 13.70 8.19 4.38
N SER A 141 13.41 6.91 4.62
CA SER A 141 13.18 5.95 3.54
C SER A 141 11.76 6.09 2.96
N PRO A 142 11.57 5.93 1.64
CA PRO A 142 10.24 5.81 1.05
C PRO A 142 9.47 4.59 1.58
N ILE A 143 8.14 4.69 1.60
CA ILE A 143 7.26 3.59 1.98
C ILE A 143 6.33 3.21 0.83
N THR A 144 6.23 1.92 0.54
CA THR A 144 5.32 1.39 -0.50
C THR A 144 4.17 0.64 0.15
N LEU A 145 2.94 1.03 -0.19
CA LEU A 145 1.71 0.49 0.39
C LEU A 145 0.73 0.08 -0.71
N HIS A 146 -0.03 -0.97 -0.42
CA HIS A 146 -1.14 -1.39 -1.28
C HIS A 146 -2.37 -0.57 -0.94
N ARG A 147 -2.91 0.13 -1.95
CA ARG A 147 -4.20 0.80 -1.87
C ARG A 147 -5.29 -0.24 -1.59
N PRO A 148 -6.16 -0.01 -0.59
CA PRO A 148 -7.34 -0.85 -0.39
C PRO A 148 -8.29 -0.78 -1.60
N HIS A 149 -8.81 -1.93 -2.03
CA HIS A 149 -9.79 -1.99 -3.12
C HIS A 149 -11.11 -1.30 -2.78
N ALA A 150 -11.53 -1.32 -1.51
CA ALA A 150 -12.73 -0.64 -1.02
C ALA A 150 -12.56 0.89 -0.88
N SER A 151 -11.43 1.45 -1.35
CA SER A 151 -11.03 2.86 -1.18
C SER A 151 -10.88 3.35 0.26
N GLU A 152 -11.23 2.55 1.26
CA GLU A 152 -11.02 2.85 2.68
C GLU A 152 -10.01 1.88 3.33
N ILE A 153 -9.23 2.42 4.26
CA ILE A 153 -8.29 1.70 5.11
C ILE A 153 -9.03 1.36 6.40
N GLU A 154 -9.32 0.08 6.60
CA GLU A 154 -10.14 -0.40 7.71
C GLU A 154 -9.51 -1.59 8.43
N GLY A 155 -10.00 -1.83 9.65
CA GLY A 155 -9.69 -3.01 10.45
C GLY A 155 -8.18 -3.23 10.59
N TYR A 156 -7.71 -4.43 10.25
CA TYR A 156 -6.30 -4.79 10.44
C TYR A 156 -5.34 -4.02 9.52
N LYS A 157 -5.81 -3.39 8.42
CA LYS A 157 -4.93 -2.63 7.52
C LYS A 157 -4.42 -1.35 8.18
N LEU A 158 -5.24 -0.70 9.01
CA LEU A 158 -4.81 0.45 9.82
C LEU A 158 -3.63 0.08 10.71
N LEU A 159 -3.68 -1.09 11.36
CA LEU A 159 -2.58 -1.60 12.18
C LEU A 159 -1.30 -1.83 11.38
N ILE A 160 -1.41 -2.41 10.18
CA ILE A 160 -0.25 -2.64 9.31
C ILE A 160 0.39 -1.32 8.91
N PHE A 161 -0.43 -0.33 8.54
CA PHE A 161 0.06 0.97 8.09
C PHE A 161 0.69 1.73 9.25
N ALA A 162 0.01 1.82 10.38
CA ALA A 162 0.53 2.43 11.60
C ALA A 162 1.90 1.84 11.98
N ARG A 163 2.01 0.50 12.06
CA ARG A 163 3.28 -0.18 12.39
C ARG A 163 4.40 0.14 11.42
N ARG A 164 4.09 0.22 10.11
CA ARG A 164 5.10 0.57 9.11
C ARG A 164 5.55 2.03 9.26
N LEU A 165 4.63 2.97 9.45
CA LEU A 165 4.97 4.37 9.67
C LEU A 165 5.76 4.56 10.96
N SER A 166 5.39 3.88 12.06
CA SER A 166 6.16 3.89 13.30
C SER A 166 7.57 3.34 13.10
N ARG A 167 7.73 2.27 12.32
CA ARG A 167 9.05 1.68 12.10
C ARG A 167 9.96 2.55 11.21
N VAL A 168 9.40 3.17 10.18
CA VAL A 168 10.19 3.94 9.20
C VAL A 168 10.45 5.37 9.68
N TYR A 169 9.48 5.98 10.36
CA TYR A 169 9.52 7.40 10.71
C TYR A 169 9.46 7.67 12.22
N GLY A 170 9.34 6.64 13.07
CA GLY A 170 9.21 6.82 14.52
C GLY A 170 7.85 7.36 14.97
N TRP A 171 6.89 7.51 14.04
CA TRP A 171 5.62 8.18 14.32
C TRP A 171 4.68 7.37 15.21
N ASN A 172 3.92 8.08 16.03
CA ASN A 172 2.89 7.53 16.90
C ASN A 172 1.77 8.56 17.12
N ALA A 173 0.79 8.25 17.99
CA ALA A 173 -0.35 9.11 18.26
C ALA A 173 0.01 10.49 18.84
N GLN A 174 1.19 10.65 19.45
CA GLN A 174 1.67 11.90 20.03
C GLN A 174 2.52 12.74 19.06
N THR A 175 2.81 12.22 17.87
CA THR A 175 3.66 12.90 16.88
C THR A 175 2.97 14.10 16.24
N PHE A 176 1.65 14.12 16.15
CA PHE A 176 0.92 15.11 15.36
C PHE A 176 0.08 16.03 16.24
N GLU A 177 0.30 17.33 16.08
CA GLU A 177 -0.44 18.39 16.77
C GLU A 177 -1.13 19.29 15.75
N ILE A 178 -2.29 19.85 16.14
CA ILE A 178 -3.06 20.73 15.26
C ILE A 178 -2.40 22.12 15.28
N ALA A 179 -2.07 22.63 14.09
CA ALA A 179 -1.49 23.95 13.87
C ALA A 179 -2.46 25.11 14.15
#